data_AF-A0A6H1ZSK1-F1
#
_entry.id   AF-A0A6H1ZSK1-F1
#
_cell.length_a   1.000
_cell.length_b   1.000
_cell.length_c   1.000
_cell.angle_alpha   90.00
_cell.angle_beta   90.00
_cell.angle_gamma   90.00
#
_symmetry.space_group_name_H-M   'P 1'
#
loop_
_entity.id
_entity.type
_entity.pdbx_description
1 polymer ?
#
loop_
_entity_poly.entity_id
_entity_poly.type
_entity_poly.pdbx_seq_one_letter_code
_entity_poly.pdbx_strand_id
1 'polypeptide(L)' 'MKKVKFKGIDGWNRPIFKEIRKDKKQVYYGRTFGLFDMDATEEEILSKVKSEDLEYFGRSFGCEPMGGGDEDIEIIK' A
#
# COMPACT_ATOMS: atom_id res chain seq x y z
N MET A 1 -1.93 8.61 -13.32
CA MET A 1 -1.22 8.57 -12.04
C MET A 1 -2.19 8.47 -10.87
N LYS A 2 -2.14 7.35 -10.14
CA LYS A 2 -2.92 7.04 -8.95
C LYS A 2 -2.17 7.54 -7.72
N LYS A 3 -2.81 8.40 -6.94
CA LYS A 3 -2.24 8.87 -5.67
C LYS A 3 -2.63 7.90 -4.57
N VAL A 4 -1.67 7.41 -3.80
CA VAL A 4 -1.93 6.53 -2.66
C VAL A 4 -1.33 7.13 -1.40
N LYS A 5 -1.94 6.86 -0.24
CA LYS A 5 -1.41 7.27 1.07
C LYS A 5 -1.27 6.04 1.96
N PHE A 6 -0.24 6.02 2.79
CA PHE A 6 -0.07 4.97 3.78
C PHE A 6 -1.31 4.88 4.67
N LYS A 7 -1.78 3.65 4.88
CA LYS A 7 -2.99 3.35 5.66
C LYS A 7 -2.67 2.62 6.96
N GLY A 8 -1.61 1.83 6.98
CA GLY A 8 -1.20 1.02 8.12
C GLY A 8 -0.53 -0.27 7.69
N ILE A 9 -0.19 -1.10 8.67
CA ILE A 9 0.37 -2.44 8.48
C ILE A 9 -0.74 -3.44 8.75
N ASP A 10 -0.89 -4.45 7.88
CA ASP A 10 -1.89 -5.50 8.08
C ASP A 10 -1.40 -6.65 8.96
N GLY A 11 -2.27 -7.63 9.23
CA GLY A 11 -1.95 -8.77 10.10
C GLY A 11 -0.87 -9.72 9.56
N TRP A 12 -0.35 -9.50 8.35
CA TRP A 12 0.78 -10.23 7.79
C TRP A 12 2.05 -9.37 7.73
N ASN A 13 2.11 -8.28 8.50
CA ASN A 13 3.26 -7.37 8.57
C ASN A 13 3.54 -6.65 7.23
N ARG A 14 2.51 -6.48 6.38
CA ARG A 14 2.64 -5.84 5.07
C ARG A 14 2.22 -4.38 5.15
N PRO A 15 2.98 -3.45 4.56
CA PRO A 15 2.55 -2.05 4.48
C PRO A 15 1.41 -1.93 3.47
N ILE A 16 0.32 -1.28 3.88
CA ILE A 16 -0.87 -1.05 3.06
C ILE A 16 -1.03 0.43 2.75
N PHE A 17 -1.33 0.71 1.49
CA PHE A 17 -1.59 2.03 0.95
C PHE A 17 -3.00 2.08 0.39
N LYS A 18 -3.73 3.17 0.63
CA LYS A 18 -5.08 3.39 0.11
C LYS A 18 -5.05 4.42 -1.02
N GLU A 19 -5.71 4.12 -2.12
CA GLU A 19 -5.88 5.06 -3.23
C GLU A 19 -6.76 6.25 -2.83
N ILE A 20 -6.31 7.46 -3.18
CA ILE A 20 -7.07 8.71 -3.03
C ILE A 20 -7.92 8.88 -4.29
N ARG A 21 -9.23 8.69 -4.15
CA ARG A 21 -10.21 8.76 -5.24
C ARG A 21 -11.40 9.62 -4.85
N LYS A 22 -12.08 10.20 -5.84
CA LYS A 22 -13.33 10.96 -5.64
C LYS A 22 -14.56 10.05 -5.45
N ASP A 23 -14.50 8.82 -5.98
CA ASP A 23 -15.56 7.84 -5.79
C ASP A 23 -15.51 7.21 -4.38
N LYS A 24 -16.61 6.60 -3.94
CA LYS A 24 -16.66 5.90 -2.65
C LYS A 24 -15.97 4.52 -2.69
N LYS A 25 -15.31 4.16 -3.80
CA LYS A 25 -14.68 2.85 -3.93
C LYS A 25 -13.37 2.85 -3.16
N GLN A 26 -13.12 1.77 -2.44
CA GLN A 26 -11.84 1.56 -1.77
C GLN A 26 -10.96 0.71 -2.67
N VAL A 27 -9.72 1.14 -2.81
CA VAL A 27 -8.68 0.43 -3.53
C VAL A 27 -7.43 0.47 -2.66
N TYR A 28 -6.85 -0.69 -2.44
CA TYR A 28 -5.66 -0.87 -1.63
C TYR A 28 -4.53 -1.43 -2.46
N TYR A 29 -3.33 -0.97 -2.13
CA TYR A 29 -2.08 -1.49 -2.63
C TYR A 29 -1.22 -1.88 -1.43
N GLY A 30 -0.26 -2.75 -1.64
CA GLY A 30 0.69 -3.10 -0.60
C GLY A 30 1.89 -3.80 -1.19
N ARG A 31 2.79 -4.22 -0.31
CA ARG A 31 4.01 -4.93 -0.68
C ARG A 31 4.02 -6.30 -0.01
N THR A 32 4.38 -7.33 -0.75
CA THR A 32 4.38 -8.73 -0.27
C THR A 32 5.73 -9.17 0.31
N PHE A 33 6.77 -8.37 0.12
CA PHE A 33 8.15 -8.62 0.54
C PHE A 33 8.68 -7.44 1.38
N GLY A 34 9.77 -7.63 2.14
CA GLY A 34 10.31 -6.56 3.01
C GLY A 34 9.29 -6.11 4.07
N LEU A 35 8.83 -7.06 4.88
CA LEU A 35 7.82 -6.88 5.92
C LEU A 35 8.31 -5.94 7.04
N PHE A 36 7.37 -5.38 7.78
CA PHE A 36 7.61 -4.41 8.85
C PHE A 36 6.97 -4.86 10.16
N ASP A 37 7.59 -4.51 11.28
CA ASP A 37 6.98 -4.71 12.58
C ASP A 37 5.71 -3.85 12.72
N MET A 38 4.72 -4.33 13.47
CA MET A 38 3.42 -3.65 13.62
C MET A 38 3.52 -2.27 14.26
N ASP A 39 4.63 -1.96 14.92
CA ASP A 39 4.97 -0.67 15.53
C ASP A 39 5.89 0.19 14.66
N ALA A 40 6.26 -0.26 13.45
CA ALA A 40 7.05 0.52 12.51
C ALA A 40 6.32 1.82 12.16
N THR A 41 7.08 2.92 12.15
CA THR A 41 6.53 4.26 11.96
C THR A 41 6.20 4.52 10.49
N GLU A 42 5.25 5.42 10.21
CA GLU A 42 4.97 5.86 8.83
C GLU A 42 6.23 6.40 8.13
N GLU A 43 7.10 7.13 8.85
CA GLU A 43 8.37 7.62 8.31
C GLU A 43 9.29 6.48 7.87
N GLU A 44 9.43 5.44 8.71
CA GLU A 44 10.23 4.27 8.37
C GLU A 44 9.69 3.57 7.12
N ILE A 45 8.37 3.38 7.02
CA ILE A 45 7.71 2.76 5.88
C ILE A 45 7.98 3.58 4.61
N LEU A 46 7.72 4.89 4.67
CA LEU A 46 7.89 5.81 3.53
C LEU A 46 9.36 6.01 3.12
N SER A 47 10.32 5.68 3.98
CA SER A 47 11.75 5.70 3.66
C SER A 47 12.22 4.47 2.88
N LYS A 48 11.49 3.34 3.00
CA LYS A 48 11.89 2.02 2.49
C LYS A 48 11.00 1.49 1.35
N VAL A 49 9.74 1.94 1.28
CA VAL A 49 8.78 1.50 0.25
C VAL A 49 8.75 2.49 -0.91
N LYS A 50 8.93 1.98 -2.12
CA LYS A 50 8.79 2.76 -3.35
C LYS A 50 7.51 2.40 -4.09
N SER A 51 7.07 3.27 -4.99
CA SER A 51 5.91 3.05 -5.86
C SER A 51 6.00 1.75 -6.64
N GLU A 52 7.20 1.38 -7.08
CA GLU A 52 7.45 0.16 -7.87
C GLU A 52 7.33 -1.12 -7.03
N ASP A 53 7.33 -1.01 -5.70
CA ASP A 53 7.13 -2.15 -4.80
C ASP A 53 5.64 -2.46 -4.57
N LEU A 54 4.72 -1.62 -5.05
CA LEU A 54 3.30 -1.71 -4.74
C LEU A 54 2.52 -2.58 -5.73
N GLU A 55 1.81 -3.57 -5.18
CA GLU A 55 0.92 -4.47 -5.89
C GLU A 55 -0.53 -4.20 -5.51
N TYR A 56 -1.47 -4.51 -6.40
CA TYR A 56 -2.90 -4.37 -6.11
C TYR A 56 -3.37 -5.42 -5.09
N PHE A 57 -3.92 -4.96 -3.95
CA PHE A 57 -4.41 -5.82 -2.87
C PHE A 57 -5.95 -5.91 -2.84
N GLY A 58 -6.67 -5.29 -3.77
CA GLY A 58 -8.13 -5.40 -3.81
C GLY A 58 -8.87 -4.19 -3.22
N ARG A 59 -10.07 -4.45 -2.69
CA ARG A 59 -11.03 -3.42 -2.22
C ARG A 59 -11.26 -3.39 -0.71
N SER A 60 -10.53 -4.24 0.02
CA SER A 60 -10.61 -4.37 1.48
C SER A 60 -9.20 -4.31 2.08
N PHE A 61 -9.09 -3.79 3.30
CA PHE A 61 -7.83 -3.79 4.02
C PHE A 61 -7.41 -5.22 4.40
N GLY A 62 -6.12 -5.56 4.26
CA GLY A 62 -5.61 -6.90 4.58
C GLY A 62 -6.13 -7.99 3.63
N CYS A 63 -6.37 -7.67 2.37
CA CYS A 63 -6.75 -8.66 1.36
C CYS A 63 -5.48 -9.25 0.69
N GLU A 64 -5.61 -10.43 0.09
CA GLU A 64 -4.51 -11.12 -0.57
C GLU A 64 -4.00 -10.29 -1.78
N PRO A 65 -2.69 -10.40 -2.10
CA PRO A 65 -2.16 -9.70 -3.26
C PRO A 65 -2.76 -10.34 -4.51
N MET A 66 -3.35 -9.52 -5.38
CA MET A 66 -3.93 -9.97 -6.64
C MET A 66 -2.91 -9.89 -7.79
N GLY A 67 -1.64 -9.63 -7.46
CA GLY A 67 -0.58 -9.32 -8.41
C GLY A 67 -0.80 -7.96 -9.09
N GLY A 68 -0.12 -7.77 -10.21
CA GLY A 68 -0.18 -6.52 -10.97
C GLY A 68 0.68 -5.43 -10.33
N GLY A 69 1.98 -5.47 -10.63
CA GLY A 69 2.83 -4.29 -10.53
C GLY A 69 2.89 -3.68 -11.92
N ASP A 70 2.13 -2.61 -12.15
CA ASP A 70 2.35 -1.60 -13.20
C ASP A 70 1.11 -0.72 -13.30
N GLU A 71 1.03 0.23 -12.39
CA GLU A 71 0.17 1.39 -12.52
C GLU A 71 1.04 2.59 -12.11
N ASP A 72 1.01 3.69 -12.85
CA ASP A 72 1.64 4.96 -12.43
C ASP A 72 1.13 5.33 -11.03
N ILE A 73 1.84 4.95 -9.97
CA ILE A 73 1.48 5.20 -8.57
C ILE A 73 2.40 6.28 -8.02
N GLU A 74 1.79 7.25 -7.34
CA GLU A 74 2.48 8.28 -6.56
C GLU A 74 2.13 8.08 -5.09
N ILE A 75 3.14 7.80 -4.25
CA ILE A 75 2.96 7.75 -2.80
C ILE A 75 2.97 9.19 -2.25
N ILE A 76 1.84 9.59 -1.68
CA ILE A 76 1.67 10.87 -0.99
C ILE A 76 2.07 10.68 0.48
N LYS A 77 3.00 11.51 0.93
CA LYS A 77 3.44 11.63 2.32
C LYS A 77 2.40 12.47 3.08
#